data_AF-A0A0G4MFT0-F1
#
_entry.id   AF-A0A0G4MFT0-F1
#
_cell.length_a   1.000
_cell.length_b   1.000
_cell.length_c   1.000
_cell.angle_alpha   90.00
_cell.angle_beta   90.00
_cell.angle_gamma   90.00
#
_symmetry.space_group_name_H-M   'P 1'
#
loop_
_entity.id
_entity.type
_entity.pdbx_description
1 polymer ?
#
loop_
_entity_poly.entity_id
_entity_poly.type
_entity_poly.pdbx_seq_one_letter_code
_entity_poly.pdbx_strand_id
1 'polypeptide(L)'
;MGICVGLQAIFEGSLEDPETAGLGVIKAKLDRFDDSTKSVPHIGWNSANTGGAEMYGLRPDSKYYYVHTYKCPYKRGELEAAGWTVATGTYGTETFVGAVAKDNVFATQFHPEKS
;
A
#
# COMPACT_ATOMS: atom_id res chain seq x y z
N MET A 1 6.89 11.56 5.51
CA MET A 1 6.22 10.25 5.63
C MET A 1 4.77 10.40 5.17
N GLY A 2 4.30 9.53 4.27
CA GLY A 2 2.90 9.50 3.84
C GLY A 2 2.09 8.42 4.59
N ILE A 3 0.82 8.71 4.91
CA ILE A 3 -0.06 7.77 5.64
C ILE A 3 -1.39 7.70 4.90
N CYS A 4 -1.88 6.48 4.65
CA CYS A 4 -3.13 6.22 3.94
C CYS A 4 -3.20 6.99 2.62
N VAL A 5 -4.08 8.00 2.49
CA VAL A 5 -4.14 8.88 1.31
C VAL A 5 -2.79 9.55 1.00
N GLY A 6 -1.94 9.78 2.00
CA GLY A 6 -0.57 10.25 1.80
C GLY A 6 0.34 9.24 1.08
N LEU A 7 0.13 7.92 1.25
CA LEU A 7 0.73 6.91 0.36
C LEU A 7 0.07 6.97 -1.02
N GLN A 8 -1.26 7.05 -1.10
CA GLN A 8 -1.98 7.05 -2.37
C GLN A 8 -1.60 8.23 -3.27
N ALA A 9 -1.34 9.40 -2.68
CA ALA A 9 -0.94 10.61 -3.37
C ALA A 9 0.42 10.50 -4.10
N ILE A 10 1.30 9.55 -3.74
CA ILE A 10 2.59 9.38 -4.43
C ILE A 10 2.44 8.71 -5.80
N PHE A 11 1.31 8.06 -6.06
CA PHE A 11 0.98 7.39 -7.32
C PHE A 11 0.47 8.39 -8.37
N GLU A 12 0.13 7.93 -9.57
CA GLU A 12 -0.40 8.80 -10.63
C GLU A 12 -1.85 9.23 -10.41
N GLY A 13 -2.60 8.47 -9.62
CA GLY A 13 -4.00 8.73 -9.32
C GLY A 13 -4.72 7.48 -8.84
N SER A 14 -6.03 7.58 -8.66
CA SER A 14 -6.89 6.51 -8.16
C SER A 14 -8.14 6.39 -9.04
N LEU A 15 -8.65 5.16 -9.23
CA LEU A 15 -9.97 4.96 -9.83
C LEU A 15 -11.13 5.43 -8.93
N GLU A 16 -10.85 5.82 -7.68
CA GLU A 16 -11.82 6.50 -6.81
C GLU A 16 -12.25 7.86 -7.37
N ASP A 17 -11.29 8.60 -7.94
CA ASP A 17 -11.52 9.86 -8.62
C ASP A 17 -10.62 9.94 -9.85
N PRO A 18 -11.11 9.47 -11.02
CA PRO A 18 -10.31 9.36 -12.24
C PRO A 18 -9.74 10.69 -12.76
N GLU A 19 -10.32 11.82 -12.38
CA GLU A 19 -9.91 13.16 -12.81
C GLU A 19 -8.81 13.77 -11.93
N THR A 20 -8.64 13.25 -10.71
CA THR A 20 -7.65 13.76 -9.76
C THR A 20 -6.27 13.11 -9.99
N ALA A 21 -5.30 13.94 -10.37
CA ALA A 21 -3.91 13.53 -10.52
C ALA A 21 -3.18 13.44 -9.17
N GLY A 22 -2.35 12.41 -9.00
CA GLY A 22 -1.40 12.31 -7.90
C GLY A 22 -0.04 12.93 -8.25
N LEU A 23 0.93 12.83 -7.34
CA LEU A 23 2.30 13.33 -7.53
C LEU A 23 3.05 12.58 -8.64
N GLY A 24 2.61 11.36 -8.97
CA GLY A 24 3.20 10.56 -10.04
C GLY A 24 4.66 10.16 -9.79
N VAL A 25 5.07 10.05 -8.53
CA VAL A 25 6.40 9.55 -8.14
C VAL A 25 6.51 8.05 -8.43
N ILE A 26 5.42 7.30 -8.18
CA ILE A 26 5.24 5.92 -8.63
C ILE A 26 4.28 5.91 -9.81
N LYS A 27 4.72 5.33 -10.94
CA LYS A 27 3.98 5.26 -12.21
C LYS A 27 2.96 4.10 -12.21
N ALA A 28 1.99 4.20 -11.31
CA ALA A 28 0.87 3.27 -11.22
C ALA A 28 -0.38 4.01 -10.73
N LYS A 29 -1.56 3.40 -10.93
CA LYS A 29 -2.84 3.89 -10.42
C LYS A 29 -3.44 2.92 -9.42
N LEU A 30 -4.20 3.45 -8.47
CA LEU A 30 -4.91 2.64 -7.50
C LEU A 30 -6.23 2.13 -8.08
N ASP A 31 -6.57 0.89 -7.76
CA ASP A 31 -7.84 0.25 -8.12
C ASP A 31 -8.62 -0.16 -6.87
N ARG A 32 -9.90 -0.49 -7.07
CA ARG A 32 -10.76 -0.98 -5.99
C ARG A 32 -10.50 -2.46 -5.76
N PHE A 33 -10.49 -2.90 -4.50
CA PHE A 33 -10.53 -4.34 -4.20
C PHE A 33 -11.77 -5.00 -4.83
N ASP A 34 -11.61 -6.24 -5.29
CA ASP A 34 -12.72 -7.09 -5.71
C ASP A 34 -13.57 -7.50 -4.49
N ASP A 35 -14.88 -7.29 -4.55
CA ASP A 35 -15.80 -7.61 -3.45
C ASP A 35 -16.61 -8.89 -3.69
N SER A 36 -16.30 -9.65 -4.75
CA SER A 36 -17.01 -10.89 -5.07
C SER A 36 -16.84 -11.99 -4.01
N THR A 37 -15.74 -11.96 -3.25
CA THR A 37 -15.36 -13.00 -2.28
C THR A 37 -15.05 -12.48 -0.87
N LYS A 38 -15.13 -11.16 -0.65
CA LYS A 38 -14.77 -10.51 0.63
C LYS A 38 -15.47 -9.17 0.77
N SER A 39 -15.62 -8.70 2.01
CA SER A 39 -16.13 -7.36 2.29
C SER A 39 -15.20 -6.27 1.73
N VAL A 40 -15.74 -5.16 1.26
CA VAL A 40 -14.97 -3.96 0.91
C VAL A 40 -15.70 -2.76 1.51
N PRO A 41 -15.03 -1.88 2.29
CA PRO A 41 -13.57 -1.71 2.47
C PRO A 41 -12.86 -2.84 3.23
N HIS A 42 -11.54 -2.94 3.01
CA HIS A 42 -10.63 -3.66 3.89
C HIS A 42 -10.51 -2.89 5.20
N ILE A 43 -11.21 -3.37 6.24
CA ILE A 43 -11.15 -2.82 7.60
C ILE A 43 -10.60 -3.90 8.54
N GLY A 44 -9.48 -3.61 9.17
CA GLY A 44 -8.95 -4.46 10.23
C GLY A 44 -7.44 -4.54 10.27
N TRP A 45 -6.96 -5.53 11.02
CA TRP A 45 -5.55 -5.73 11.31
C TRP A 45 -4.94 -6.72 10.31
N ASN A 46 -3.96 -6.26 9.52
CA ASN A 46 -3.29 -7.08 8.51
C ASN A 46 -1.76 -6.94 8.60
N SER A 47 -1.02 -7.84 7.96
CA SER A 47 0.44 -7.80 7.93
C SER A 47 0.97 -6.74 6.96
N ALA A 48 2.21 -6.34 7.17
CA ALA A 48 3.03 -5.60 6.20
C ALA A 48 4.34 -6.40 5.99
N ASN A 49 4.32 -7.33 5.05
CA ASN A 49 5.41 -8.26 4.79
C ASN A 49 6.48 -7.60 3.92
N THR A 50 7.66 -7.37 4.47
CA THR A 50 8.81 -6.72 3.80
C THR A 50 9.68 -7.68 3.00
N GLY A 51 9.37 -8.98 2.95
CA GLY A 51 10.23 -9.99 2.35
C GLY A 51 11.59 -10.13 3.05
N GLY A 52 11.69 -9.69 4.31
CA GLY A 52 12.93 -9.70 5.09
C GLY A 52 13.74 -8.40 5.00
N ALA A 53 13.32 -7.42 4.19
CA ALA A 53 13.96 -6.10 4.17
C ALA A 53 13.67 -5.31 5.45
N GLU A 54 14.66 -4.58 5.95
CA GLU A 54 14.46 -3.61 7.03
C GLU A 54 13.74 -2.38 6.48
N MET A 55 12.62 -2.01 7.11
CA MET A 55 11.79 -0.91 6.65
C MET A 55 11.21 -0.18 7.85
N TYR A 56 11.94 0.81 8.37
CA TYR A 56 11.48 1.71 9.44
C TYR A 56 10.85 0.98 10.65
N GLY A 57 11.40 -0.17 11.03
CA GLY A 57 10.93 -0.95 12.18
C GLY A 57 9.69 -1.81 11.95
N LEU A 58 9.23 -1.97 10.70
CA LEU A 58 8.17 -2.93 10.38
C LEU A 58 8.61 -4.36 10.71
N ARG A 59 7.78 -5.06 11.50
CA ARG A 59 8.05 -6.42 11.98
C ARG A 59 7.19 -7.45 11.26
N PRO A 60 7.73 -8.62 10.88
CA PRO A 60 6.99 -9.69 10.20
C PRO A 60 5.75 -10.18 10.98
N ASP A 61 5.86 -10.25 12.31
CA ASP A 61 4.81 -10.81 13.17
C ASP A 61 3.81 -9.75 13.67
N SER A 62 4.04 -8.47 13.38
CA SER A 62 3.14 -7.39 13.76
C SER A 62 1.95 -7.29 12.80
N LYS A 63 0.85 -6.77 13.33
CA LYS A 63 -0.31 -6.37 12.53
C LYS A 63 -0.48 -4.87 12.61
N TYR A 64 -0.96 -4.29 11.52
CA TYR A 64 -1.21 -2.86 11.39
C TYR A 64 -2.66 -2.65 10.97
N TYR A 65 -3.24 -1.54 11.39
CA TYR A 65 -4.64 -1.24 11.12
C TYR A 65 -4.84 -0.61 9.74
N TYR A 66 -5.56 -1.30 8.87
CA TYR A 66 -5.95 -0.86 7.54
C TYR A 66 -7.45 -0.49 7.52
N VAL A 67 -7.78 0.56 6.77
CA VAL A 67 -9.16 1.00 6.53
C VAL A 67 -9.24 1.69 5.15
N HIS A 68 -9.45 0.90 4.10
CA HIS A 68 -9.45 1.43 2.72
C HIS A 68 -10.21 0.54 1.72
N THR A 69 -10.79 1.18 0.71
CA THR A 69 -11.48 0.53 -0.43
C THR A 69 -10.54 0.32 -1.63
N TYR A 70 -9.64 1.28 -1.85
CA TYR A 70 -8.72 1.32 -2.99
C TYR A 70 -7.30 0.97 -2.56
N LYS A 71 -6.54 0.32 -3.44
CA LYS A 71 -5.16 -0.10 -3.21
C LYS A 71 -4.31 0.02 -4.47
N CYS A 72 -2.99 0.00 -4.30
CA CYS A 72 -2.10 -0.32 -5.40
C CYS A 72 -1.92 -1.84 -5.47
N PRO A 73 -2.29 -2.52 -6.57
CA PRO A 73 -1.98 -3.93 -6.74
C PRO A 73 -0.48 -4.13 -6.69
N TYR A 74 -0.03 -5.15 -5.96
CA TYR A 74 1.39 -5.50 -5.94
C TYR A 74 1.71 -6.49 -7.05
N LYS A 75 2.67 -6.10 -7.90
CA LYS A 75 3.26 -6.97 -8.91
C LYS A 75 4.75 -7.13 -8.60
N ARG A 76 5.13 -8.36 -8.28
CA ARG A 76 6.49 -8.69 -7.82
C ARG A 76 7.53 -8.22 -8.84
N GLY A 77 8.48 -7.43 -8.37
CA GLY A 77 9.64 -6.98 -9.15
C GLY A 77 9.44 -5.66 -9.88
N GLU A 78 8.20 -5.16 -10.06
CA GLU A 78 7.97 -3.90 -10.79
C GLU A 78 8.49 -2.69 -10.00
N LEU A 79 8.08 -2.55 -8.74
CA LEU A 79 8.53 -1.43 -7.90
C LEU A 79 9.98 -1.62 -7.44
N GLU A 80 10.38 -2.85 -7.16
CA GLU A 80 11.75 -3.19 -6.78
C GLU A 80 12.75 -2.86 -7.90
N ALA A 81 12.41 -3.13 -9.17
CA ALA A 81 13.25 -2.73 -10.31
C ALA A 81 13.40 -1.21 -10.44
N ALA A 82 12.43 -0.44 -9.95
CA ALA A 82 12.50 1.02 -9.86
C ALA A 82 13.20 1.51 -8.58
N GLY A 83 13.78 0.60 -7.77
CA GLY A 83 14.55 0.90 -6.56
C GLY A 83 13.71 1.10 -5.30
N TRP A 84 12.45 0.69 -5.29
CA TRP A 84 11.62 0.75 -4.09
C TRP A 84 11.77 -0.51 -3.24
N THR A 85 11.82 -0.32 -1.92
CA THR A 85 11.50 -1.38 -0.97
C THR A 85 9.99 -1.38 -0.72
N VAL A 86 9.37 -2.55 -0.75
CA VAL A 86 7.91 -2.69 -0.64
C VAL A 86 7.57 -3.62 0.53
N ALA A 87 6.68 -3.17 1.40
CA ALA A 87 5.96 -4.07 2.30
C ALA A 87 4.60 -4.40 1.70
N THR A 88 4.24 -5.68 1.68
CA THR A 88 3.01 -6.18 1.05
C THR A 88 1.99 -6.63 2.08
N GLY A 89 0.72 -6.42 1.77
CA GLY A 89 -0.40 -7.03 2.46
C GLY A 89 -1.17 -7.95 1.51
N THR A 90 -1.91 -8.91 2.06
CA THR A 90 -2.83 -9.75 1.28
C THR A 90 -4.22 -9.68 1.90
N TYR A 91 -5.23 -9.35 1.09
CA TYR A 91 -6.63 -9.31 1.51
C TYR A 91 -7.49 -10.17 0.57
N GLY A 92 -8.04 -11.26 1.10
CA GLY A 92 -8.56 -12.35 0.27
C GLY A 92 -7.46 -12.92 -0.63
N THR A 93 -7.70 -12.94 -1.94
CA THR A 93 -6.74 -13.41 -2.96
C THR A 93 -5.85 -12.29 -3.52
N GLU A 94 -6.10 -11.03 -3.16
CA GLU A 94 -5.38 -9.89 -3.72
C GLU A 94 -4.21 -9.47 -2.85
N THR A 95 -3.02 -9.39 -3.45
CA THR A 95 -1.82 -8.83 -2.80
C THR A 95 -1.65 -7.38 -3.22
N PHE A 96 -1.36 -6.51 -2.26
CA PHE A 96 -1.31 -5.07 -2.44
C PHE A 96 -0.11 -4.46 -1.72
N VAL A 97 0.22 -3.23 -2.11
CA VAL A 97 1.28 -2.43 -1.47
C VAL A 97 0.78 -1.92 -0.11
N GLY A 98 1.34 -2.43 0.97
CA GLY A 98 1.06 -2.01 2.35
C GLY A 98 1.96 -0.85 2.82
N ALA A 99 3.21 -0.79 2.34
CA ALA A 99 4.11 0.35 2.52
C ALA A 99 5.16 0.40 1.40
N VAL A 100 5.74 1.58 1.16
CA VAL A 100 6.88 1.76 0.25
C VAL A 100 7.96 2.65 0.88
N ALA A 101 9.21 2.38 0.52
CA ALA A 101 10.35 3.19 0.91
C ALA A 101 11.35 3.31 -0.24
N LYS A 102 11.87 4.52 -0.45
CA LYS A 102 12.98 4.80 -1.36
C LYS A 102 13.61 6.13 -0.96
N ASP A 103 14.92 6.16 -0.75
CA ASP A 103 15.66 7.33 -0.29
C ASP A 103 15.01 7.95 0.97
N ASN A 104 14.59 9.21 0.90
CA ASN A 104 13.91 9.94 1.97
C ASN A 104 12.38 9.78 1.97
N VAL A 105 11.83 8.97 1.06
CA VAL A 105 10.40 8.68 0.97
C VAL A 105 10.08 7.43 1.76
N PHE A 106 9.15 7.55 2.69
CA PHE A 106 8.50 6.43 3.36
C PHE A 106 7.01 6.70 3.43
N ALA A 107 6.20 5.73 3.04
CA ALA A 107 4.75 5.85 3.10
C ALA A 107 4.08 4.51 3.43
N THR A 108 2.94 4.57 4.10
CA THR A 108 2.19 3.40 4.59
C THR A 108 0.72 3.52 4.20
N GLN A 109 0.09 2.41 3.80
CA GLN A 109 -1.34 2.34 3.51
C GLN A 109 -2.15 2.14 4.80
N PHE A 110 -1.60 1.44 5.77
CA PHE A 110 -2.15 1.36 7.13
C PHE A 110 -1.95 2.67 7.89
N HIS A 111 -2.63 2.77 9.03
CA HIS A 111 -2.55 3.90 9.96
C HIS A 111 -1.65 3.55 11.15
N PRO A 112 -0.38 3.98 11.18
CA PRO A 112 0.53 3.67 12.29
C PRO A 112 0.05 4.26 13.62
N GLU A 113 -0.68 5.37 13.61
CA GLU A 113 -1.28 5.97 14.81
C GLU A 113 -2.47 5.19 15.40
N LYS A 114 -2.94 4.18 14.66
CA LYS A 114 -3.98 3.23 15.08
C LYS A 114 -3.43 1.82 15.31
N SER A 115 -2.11 1.64 15.16
CA SER A 115 -1.43 0.34 15.16
C SER A 115 -0.55 0.12 16.39
#